data_AF-D5RIZ3-F1
#
_entry.id   AF-D5RIZ3-F1
#
_cell.length_a   1.000
_cell.length_b   1.000
_cell.length_c   1.000
_cell.angle_alpha   90.00
_cell.angle_beta   90.00
_cell.angle_gamma   90.00
#
_symmetry.space_group_name_H-M   'P 1'
#
loop_
_entity.id
_entity.type
_entity.pdbx_description
1 polymer ?
#
loop_
_entity_poly.entity_id
_entity_poly.type
_entity_poly.pdbx_seq_one_letter_code
_entity_poly.pdbx_strand_id
1 'polypeptide(L)'
;MRRSLALVLTLSALVLAGPGLARAQAYRNAEIPGPGGVTLRALLALPPEGAPPGVPVVALHGCAGLGTVEQLRAPARERDWTRRLLEAGHPVLLPDSFGSRGLGPACGRPDHPAGAEA
;
A
#
# COMPACT_ATOMS: atom_id res chain seq x y z
N MET A 1 -49.09 -15.45 -16.29
CA MET A 1 -48.73 -14.07 -15.93
C MET A 1 -47.98 -13.96 -14.60
N ARG A 2 -48.48 -14.52 -13.47
CA ARG A 2 -47.80 -14.46 -12.15
C ARG A 2 -46.45 -15.21 -12.07
N ARG A 3 -46.28 -16.29 -12.85
CA ARG A 3 -45.02 -17.06 -12.94
C ARG A 3 -43.92 -16.34 -13.74
N SER A 4 -44.31 -15.49 -14.69
CA SER A 4 -43.40 -14.72 -15.55
C SER A 4 -42.79 -13.53 -14.81
N LEU A 5 -43.51 -12.96 -13.84
CA LEU A 5 -43.03 -11.84 -13.02
C LEU A 5 -41.91 -12.24 -12.05
N ALA A 6 -41.99 -13.46 -11.49
CA ALA A 6 -40.98 -13.99 -10.59
C ALA A 6 -39.63 -14.26 -11.29
N LEU A 7 -39.65 -14.62 -12.57
CA LEU A 7 -38.45 -14.88 -13.36
C LEU A 7 -37.71 -13.60 -13.78
N VAL A 8 -38.44 -12.50 -14.00
CA VAL A 8 -37.85 -11.19 -14.32
C VAL A 8 -37.19 -10.56 -13.10
N LEU A 9 -37.76 -10.77 -11.90
CA LEU A 9 -37.16 -10.29 -10.65
C LEU A 9 -35.88 -11.03 -10.26
N THR A 10 -35.76 -12.33 -10.55
CA THR A 10 -34.52 -13.08 -10.25
C THR A 10 -33.38 -12.78 -11.22
N LEU A 11 -33.65 -12.50 -12.50
CA LEU A 11 -32.61 -12.05 -13.44
C LEU A 11 -32.11 -10.62 -13.15
N SER A 12 -32.97 -9.73 -12.63
CA SER A 12 -32.59 -8.35 -12.31
C SER A 12 -31.65 -8.25 -11.10
N ALA A 13 -31.71 -9.20 -10.17
CA ALA A 13 -30.82 -9.26 -9.01
C ALA A 13 -29.38 -9.66 -9.36
N LEU A 14 -29.16 -10.31 -10.51
CA LEU A 14 -27.83 -10.76 -10.92
C LEU A 14 -27.00 -9.67 -11.61
N VAL A 15 -27.64 -8.58 -12.07
CA VAL A 15 -26.97 -7.48 -12.78
C VAL A 15 -26.38 -6.42 -11.83
N LEU A 16 -26.84 -6.36 -10.57
CA LEU A 16 -26.27 -5.43 -9.56
C LEU A 16 -25.00 -5.93 -8.87
N ALA A 17 -24.55 -7.16 -9.15
CA ALA A 17 -23.26 -7.67 -8.69
C ALA A 17 -22.14 -7.24 -9.66
N GLY A 18 -21.98 -5.93 -9.88
CA GLY A 18 -20.77 -5.40 -10.52
C GLY A 18 -19.51 -5.78 -9.74
N PRO A 19 -18.32 -5.78 -10.35
CA PRO A 19 -17.09 -6.29 -9.74
C PRO A 19 -16.58 -5.32 -8.68
N GLY A 20 -17.24 -5.29 -7.52
CA GLY A 20 -16.80 -4.58 -6.32
C GLY A 20 -15.86 -5.43 -5.46
N LEU A 21 -15.24 -6.47 -6.02
CA LEU A 21 -14.15 -7.17 -5.34
C LEU A 21 -12.97 -6.20 -5.28
N ALA A 22 -12.78 -5.59 -4.12
CA ALA A 22 -11.59 -4.80 -3.81
C ALA A 22 -10.37 -5.67 -4.17
N ARG A 23 -9.72 -5.34 -5.28
CA ARG A 23 -8.54 -6.08 -5.73
C ARG A 23 -7.48 -5.89 -4.65
N ALA A 24 -7.03 -7.01 -4.06
CA ALA A 24 -5.95 -6.97 -3.10
C ALA A 24 -4.77 -6.23 -3.73
N GLN A 25 -4.32 -5.18 -3.05
CA GLN A 25 -3.23 -4.37 -3.53
C GLN A 25 -1.97 -5.24 -3.60
N ALA A 26 -1.42 -5.40 -4.80
CA ALA A 26 -0.22 -6.19 -5.01
C ALA A 26 1.02 -5.35 -4.68
N TYR A 27 1.83 -5.84 -3.74
CA TYR A 27 3.15 -5.31 -3.45
C TYR A 27 4.21 -6.29 -3.95
N ARG A 28 5.22 -5.76 -4.63
CA ARG A 28 6.42 -6.49 -5.06
C ARG A 28 7.57 -6.09 -4.16
N ASN A 29 8.41 -7.04 -3.77
CA ASN A 29 9.67 -6.69 -3.12
C ASN A 29 10.59 -5.99 -4.13
N ALA A 30 11.27 -4.96 -3.68
CA ALA A 30 12.29 -4.23 -4.42
C ALA A 30 13.49 -3.96 -3.52
N GLU A 31 14.63 -3.70 -4.14
CA GLU A 31 15.88 -3.34 -3.46
C GLU A 31 16.40 -2.03 -4.02
N ILE A 32 16.97 -1.20 -3.14
CA ILE A 32 17.49 0.12 -3.47
C ILE A 32 18.93 0.17 -2.95
N PRO A 33 19.95 0.18 -3.84
CA PRO A 33 21.32 0.31 -3.41
C PRO A 33 21.55 1.70 -2.81
N GLY A 34 22.21 1.73 -1.65
CA GLY A 34 22.57 2.94 -0.93
C GLY A 34 24.07 3.09 -0.71
N PRO A 35 24.51 4.24 -0.19
CA PRO A 35 25.91 4.47 0.14
C PRO A 35 26.38 3.53 1.27
N GLY A 36 27.69 3.28 1.31
CA GLY A 36 28.30 2.46 2.38
C GLY A 36 27.92 0.99 2.35
N GLY A 37 27.43 0.48 1.21
CA GLY A 37 27.03 -0.92 1.05
C GLY A 37 25.68 -1.28 1.67
N VAL A 38 24.92 -0.30 2.17
CA VAL A 38 23.57 -0.52 2.68
C VAL A 38 22.59 -0.66 1.51
N THR A 39 21.92 -1.81 1.41
CA THR A 39 20.80 -2.00 0.48
C THR A 39 19.48 -1.88 1.24
N LEU A 40 18.64 -0.93 0.85
CA LEU A 40 17.31 -0.81 1.41
C LEU A 40 16.35 -1.79 0.73
N ARG A 41 15.62 -2.57 1.50
CA ARG A 41 14.46 -3.32 1.00
C ARG A 41 13.26 -2.38 0.90
N ALA A 42 12.37 -2.67 -0.03
CA ALA A 42 11.18 -1.85 -0.26
C ALA A 42 10.00 -2.69 -0.76
N LEU A 43 8.80 -2.14 -0.59
CA LEU A 43 7.60 -2.61 -1.26
C LEU A 43 7.27 -1.67 -2.43
N LEU A 44 7.12 -2.21 -3.63
CA LEU A 44 6.70 -1.49 -4.83
C LEU A 44 5.27 -1.88 -5.19
N ALA A 45 4.41 -0.88 -5.38
CA ALA A 45 3.09 -1.06 -5.94
C ALA A 45 2.95 -0.25 -7.24
N LEU A 46 2.43 -0.90 -8.28
CA LEU A 46 2.24 -0.31 -9.59
C LEU A 46 0.74 -0.11 -9.87
N PRO A 47 0.35 0.99 -10.56
CA PRO A 47 -1.02 1.19 -11.00
C PRO A 47 -1.48 0.03 -11.91
N PRO A 48 -2.80 -0.18 -12.06
CA PRO A 48 -3.29 -1.17 -13.00
C PRO A 48 -2.82 -0.85 -14.43
N GLU A 49 -2.66 -1.88 -15.25
CA GLU A 49 -2.31 -1.71 -16.66
C GLU A 49 -3.32 -0.81 -17.36
N GLY A 50 -2.82 0.11 -18.20
CA GLY A 50 -3.65 1.10 -18.89
C GLY A 50 -4.04 2.32 -18.06
N ALA A 51 -3.66 2.40 -16.78
CA ALA A 51 -3.78 3.65 -16.03
C ALA A 51 -2.92 4.76 -16.68
N PRO A 52 -3.36 6.03 -16.65
CA PRO A 52 -2.55 7.14 -17.11
C PRO A 52 -1.24 7.20 -16.29
N PRO A 53 -0.10 7.56 -16.92
CA PRO A 53 1.17 7.62 -16.21
C PRO A 53 1.16 8.77 -15.19
N GLY A 54 1.25 8.43 -13.91
CA GLY A 54 1.42 9.39 -12.82
C GLY A 54 2.88 9.55 -12.39
N VAL A 55 3.11 10.56 -11.55
CA VAL A 55 4.41 10.79 -10.91
C VAL A 55 4.72 9.67 -9.90
N PRO A 56 5.91 9.05 -9.93
CA PRO A 56 6.32 8.08 -8.91
C PRO A 56 6.45 8.71 -7.52
N VAL A 57 5.94 8.02 -6.51
CA VAL A 57 5.94 8.49 -5.11
C VAL A 57 6.79 7.57 -4.24
N VAL A 58 7.70 8.15 -3.47
CA VAL A 58 8.41 7.45 -2.39
C VAL A 58 7.67 7.73 -1.08
N ALA A 59 6.93 6.74 -0.58
CA ALA A 59 6.12 6.86 0.63
C ALA A 59 6.87 6.34 1.86
N LEU A 60 7.12 7.23 2.82
CA LEU A 60 7.86 6.90 4.04
C LEU A 60 6.91 6.36 5.12
N HIS A 61 7.35 5.30 5.81
CA HIS A 61 6.62 4.74 6.93
C HIS A 61 6.67 5.67 8.17
N GLY A 62 5.71 5.50 9.07
CA GLY A 62 5.72 6.17 10.38
C GLY A 62 6.75 5.60 11.35
N CYS A 63 6.72 6.06 12.60
CA CYS A 63 7.66 5.63 13.65
C CYS A 63 7.69 4.11 13.90
N ALA A 64 6.65 3.37 13.50
CA ALA A 64 6.55 1.94 13.72
C ALA A 64 7.36 1.09 12.72
N GLY A 65 7.87 1.67 11.62
CA GLY A 65 8.55 0.90 10.58
C GLY A 65 7.60 0.25 9.56
N LEU A 66 8.15 -0.64 8.72
CA LEU A 66 7.44 -1.30 7.61
C LEU A 66 7.31 -2.83 7.80
N GLY A 67 6.96 -3.28 9.01
CA GLY A 67 6.87 -4.70 9.36
C GLY A 67 8.13 -5.20 10.06
N THR A 68 8.48 -6.48 9.87
CA THR A 68 9.67 -7.08 10.48
C THR A 68 10.80 -7.20 9.45
N VAL A 69 12.02 -7.49 9.94
CA VAL A 69 13.17 -7.74 9.07
C VAL A 69 12.91 -8.96 8.17
N GLU A 70 12.16 -9.95 8.62
CA GLU A 70 11.87 -11.15 7.83
C GLU A 70 10.78 -10.88 6.80
N GLN A 71 9.81 -10.01 7.13
CA GLN A 71 8.65 -9.76 6.28
C GLN A 71 8.23 -8.29 6.28
N LEU A 72 8.46 -7.65 5.12
CA LEU A 72 7.92 -6.32 4.86
C LEU A 72 6.40 -6.36 4.76
N ARG A 73 5.74 -5.41 5.42
CA ARG A 73 4.30 -5.24 5.35
C ARG A 73 3.95 -3.77 5.48
N ALA A 74 3.26 -3.23 4.47
CA ALA A 74 2.69 -1.89 4.55
C ALA A 74 1.63 -1.84 5.69
N PRO A 75 1.78 -0.95 6.69
CA PRO A 75 0.76 -0.74 7.72
C PRO A 75 -0.52 -0.13 7.12
N ALA A 76 -1.59 -0.08 7.92
CA ALA A 76 -2.93 0.26 7.40
C ALA A 76 -3.00 1.65 6.75
N ARG A 77 -2.31 2.65 7.34
CA ARG A 77 -2.27 4.02 6.81
C ARG A 77 -1.56 4.06 5.46
N GLU A 78 -0.41 3.41 5.36
CA GLU A 78 0.39 3.31 4.14
C GLU A 78 -0.38 2.58 3.04
N ARG A 79 -1.12 1.51 3.37
CA ARG A 79 -1.98 0.83 2.39
C ARG A 79 -3.10 1.72 1.86
N ASP A 80 -3.77 2.49 2.72
CA ASP A 80 -4.84 3.38 2.25
C ASP A 80 -4.31 4.47 1.32
N TRP A 81 -3.20 5.12 1.68
CA TRP A 81 -2.57 6.11 0.82
C TRP A 81 -2.07 5.51 -0.48
N THR A 82 -1.44 4.34 -0.42
CA THR A 82 -0.95 3.69 -1.63
C THR A 82 -2.10 3.37 -2.56
N ARG A 83 -3.21 2.82 -2.07
CA ARG A 83 -4.41 2.57 -2.87
C ARG A 83 -4.89 3.84 -3.59
N ARG A 84 -5.03 4.96 -2.88
CA ARG A 84 -5.48 6.25 -3.47
C ARG A 84 -4.53 6.75 -4.55
N LEU A 85 -3.22 6.63 -4.32
CA LEU A 85 -2.20 7.04 -5.28
C LEU A 85 -2.22 6.19 -6.55
N LEU A 86 -2.36 4.87 -6.40
CA LEU A 86 -2.49 3.94 -7.52
C LEU A 86 -3.76 4.21 -8.35
N GLU A 87 -4.89 4.47 -7.69
CA GLU A 87 -6.15 4.87 -8.34
C GLU A 87 -6.00 6.16 -9.16
N ALA A 88 -5.12 7.07 -8.72
CA ALA A 88 -4.76 8.29 -9.45
C ALA A 88 -3.62 8.09 -10.47
N GLY A 89 -3.13 6.86 -10.68
CA GLY A 89 -2.10 6.54 -11.67
C GLY A 89 -0.65 6.68 -11.18
N HIS A 90 -0.43 6.96 -9.89
CA HIS A 90 0.91 7.14 -9.31
C HIS A 90 1.49 5.82 -8.80
N PRO A 91 2.62 5.31 -9.33
CA PRO A 91 3.32 4.19 -8.72
C PRO A 91 3.95 4.60 -7.38
N VAL A 92 4.01 3.65 -6.44
CA VAL A 92 4.45 3.94 -5.06
C VAL A 92 5.51 2.95 -4.62
N LEU A 93 6.60 3.48 -4.08
CA LEU A 93 7.68 2.74 -3.45
C LEU A 93 7.66 3.04 -1.94
N LEU A 94 7.68 2.00 -1.10
CA LEU A 94 7.75 2.09 0.35
C LEU A 94 9.07 1.48 0.84
N PRO A 95 10.14 2.28 1.02
CA PRO A 95 11.40 1.80 1.55
C PRO A 95 11.29 1.43 3.04
N ASP A 96 11.86 0.31 3.43
CA ASP A 96 12.13 -0.03 4.83
C ASP A 96 13.43 0.65 5.27
N SER A 97 13.29 1.86 5.81
CA SER A 97 14.43 2.65 6.25
C SER A 97 15.00 2.19 7.60
N PHE A 98 14.26 1.43 8.39
CA PHE A 98 14.69 1.00 9.72
C PHE A 98 15.30 -0.40 9.67
N GLY A 99 14.54 -1.41 9.23
CA GLY A 99 14.99 -2.79 9.25
C GLY A 99 16.22 -3.03 8.39
N SER A 100 16.28 -2.42 7.20
CA SER A 100 17.47 -2.48 6.32
C SER A 100 18.76 -1.93 6.94
N ARG A 101 18.65 -1.13 8.01
CA ARG A 101 19.80 -0.56 8.75
C ARG A 101 19.97 -1.17 10.14
N GLY A 102 19.25 -2.25 10.45
CA GLY A 102 19.26 -2.88 11.77
C GLY A 102 18.65 -2.00 12.88
N LEU A 103 17.80 -1.04 12.53
CA LEU A 103 17.13 -0.16 13.47
C LEU A 103 15.75 -0.72 13.85
N GLY A 104 15.30 -0.40 15.06
CA GLY A 104 13.97 -0.75 15.57
C GLY A 104 12.95 0.40 15.41
N PRO A 105 11.69 0.18 15.81
CA PRO A 105 10.66 1.22 15.82
C PRO A 105 11.04 2.36 16.77
N ALA A 106 10.70 3.58 16.38
CA ALA A 106 11.03 4.81 17.09
C ALA A 106 9.86 5.39 17.92
N CYS A 107 8.69 4.75 17.92
CA CYS A 107 7.52 5.27 18.62
C CYS A 107 7.76 5.32 20.14
N GLY A 108 7.55 6.49 20.76
CA GLY A 108 7.61 6.64 22.22
C GLY A 108 8.99 6.44 22.84
N ARG A 109 10.04 6.45 22.02
CA ARG A 109 11.42 6.29 22.48
C ARG A 109 11.93 7.58 23.13
N PRO A 110 12.38 7.56 24.40
CA PRO A 110 12.88 8.76 25.10
C PRO A 110 14.10 9.38 24.42
N ASP A 111 14.91 8.54 23.78
CA ASP A 111 16.10 8.90 23.02
C ASP A 111 15.79 9.41 21.61
N HIS A 112 14.54 9.31 21.14
CA HIS A 112 14.06 9.86 19.87
C HIS A 112 12.77 10.69 20.12
N PRO A 113 12.85 11.79 20.87
CA PRO A 113 11.68 12.63 21.11
C PRO A 113 11.15 13.13 19.76
N ALA A 114 9.85 12.93 19.51
CA ALA A 114 9.16 13.70 18.48
C ALA A 114 9.30 15.16 18.90
N GLY A 115 10.14 15.92 18.19
CA GLY A 115 10.51 17.28 18.60
C GLY A 115 9.25 18.06 18.98
N ALA A 116 9.23 18.62 20.19
CA ALA A 116 8.29 19.68 20.48
C ALA A 116 8.60 20.81 19.48
N GLU A 117 7.60 21.24 18.71
CA GLU A 117 7.70 22.46 17.91
C GLU A 117 8.22 23.58 18.82
N ALA A 118 9.34 24.18 18.40
CA ALA A 118 9.89 25.39 19.00
C ALA A 118 9.33 26.61 18.26
#